data_AF-A0AAW4WCP0-F1
#
_entry.id   AF-A0AAW4WCP0-F1
#
_cell.length_a   1.000
_cell.length_b   1.000
_cell.length_c   1.000
_cell.angle_alpha   90.00
_cell.angle_beta   90.00
_cell.angle_gamma   90.00
#
_symmetry.space_group_name_H-M   'P 1'
#
loop_
_entity.id
_entity.type
_entity.pdbx_description
1 polymer ?
#
loop_
_entity_poly.entity_id
_entity_poly.type
_entity_poly.pdbx_seq_one_letter_code
_entity_poly.pdbx_strand_id
1 'polypeptide(L)'
;MDEEKKNSDIHENVQKTSEYIQKINDITKQLDKIEKNQKILALNASIEAARAGEAGKGFAIVATNVSALATDFGNNNREIKDELQKLNEVIAAIEKCE
;
A
#
# COMPACT_ATOMS: atom_id res chain seq x y z
N MET A 1 -20.46 35.96 -9.15
CA MET A 1 -19.65 36.09 -7.91
C MET A 1 -19.78 34.89 -6.97
N ASP A 2 -20.93 34.59 -6.35
CA ASP A 2 -20.99 33.46 -5.40
C ASP A 2 -20.85 32.08 -6.07
N GLU A 3 -21.41 31.88 -7.26
CA GLU A 3 -21.26 30.61 -8.01
C GLU A 3 -19.84 30.43 -8.59
N GLU A 4 -19.24 31.47 -9.19
CA GLU A 4 -17.87 31.41 -9.71
C GLU A 4 -16.85 31.12 -8.59
N LYS A 5 -17.05 31.73 -7.41
CA LYS A 5 -16.20 31.47 -6.25
C LYS A 5 -16.34 30.02 -5.77
N LYS A 6 -17.57 29.51 -5.71
CA LYS A 6 -17.84 28.13 -5.32
C LYS A 6 -17.22 27.13 -6.29
N ASN A 7 -17.22 27.43 -7.59
CA ASN A 7 -16.59 26.57 -8.61
C ASN A 7 -15.06 26.60 -8.50
N SER A 8 -14.47 27.77 -8.25
CA SER A 8 -13.03 27.91 -7.94
C SER A 8 -12.63 27.13 -6.70
N ASP A 9 -13.42 27.18 -5.63
CA ASP A 9 -13.16 26.45 -4.38
C ASP A 9 -13.24 24.92 -4.60
N ILE A 10 -14.14 24.45 -5.46
CA ILE A 10 -14.23 23.03 -5.83
C ILE A 10 -12.97 22.61 -6.59
N HIS A 11 -12.54 23.38 -7.59
CA HIS A 11 -11.34 23.09 -8.38
C HIS A 11 -10.09 23.00 -7.50
N GLU A 12 -9.90 23.95 -6.57
CA GLU A 12 -8.77 23.93 -5.63
C GLU A 12 -8.78 22.69 -4.72
N ASN A 13 -9.97 22.28 -4.23
CA ASN A 13 -10.08 21.10 -3.37
C ASN A 13 -9.86 19.79 -4.14
N VAL A 14 -10.30 19.72 -5.40
CA VAL A 14 -10.03 18.59 -6.30
C VAL A 14 -8.52 18.44 -6.54
N GLN A 15 -7.84 19.55 -6.84
CA GLN A 15 -6.39 19.56 -7.04
C GLN A 15 -5.64 19.08 -5.78
N LYS A 16 -6.00 19.59 -4.60
CA LYS A 16 -5.41 19.15 -3.32
C LYS A 16 -5.64 17.66 -3.05
N THR A 17 -6.81 17.15 -3.37
CA THR A 17 -7.14 15.73 -3.19
C THR A 17 -6.30 14.87 -4.13
N SER A 18 -6.11 15.28 -5.37
CA SER A 18 -5.20 14.63 -6.33
C SER A 18 -3.76 14.57 -5.81
N GLU A 19 -3.25 15.66 -5.24
CA GLU A 19 -1.92 15.68 -4.60
C GLU A 19 -1.81 14.69 -3.43
N TYR A 20 -2.84 14.59 -2.58
CA TYR A 20 -2.85 13.63 -1.48
C TYR A 20 -2.86 12.19 -1.99
N ILE A 21 -3.64 11.88 -3.03
CA ILE A 21 -3.65 10.55 -3.64
C ILE A 21 -2.28 10.19 -4.21
N GLN A 22 -1.57 11.13 -4.85
CA GLN A 22 -0.19 10.91 -5.31
C GLN A 22 0.76 10.58 -4.15
N LYS A 23 0.67 11.30 -3.03
CA LYS A 23 1.48 11.01 -1.83
C LYS A 23 1.17 9.63 -1.25
N ILE A 24 -0.10 9.24 -1.17
CA ILE A 24 -0.47 7.91 -0.69
C ILE A 24 0.04 6.84 -1.67
N ASN A 25 -0.03 7.06 -2.98
CA ASN A 25 0.54 6.17 -3.98
C ASN A 25 2.05 5.95 -3.74
N ASP A 26 2.81 6.99 -3.42
CA ASP A 26 4.23 6.84 -3.11
C ASP A 26 4.48 6.07 -1.81
N ILE A 27 3.62 6.26 -0.79
CA ILE A 27 3.65 5.44 0.43
C ILE A 27 3.40 3.96 0.08
N THR A 28 2.37 3.64 -0.72
CA THR A 28 2.07 2.24 -1.10
C THR A 28 3.23 1.58 -1.86
N LYS A 29 3.99 2.34 -2.67
CA LYS A 29 5.22 1.83 -3.32
C LYS A 29 6.31 1.51 -2.30
N GLN A 30 6.44 2.30 -1.23
CA GLN A 30 7.37 1.99 -0.14
C GLN A 30 6.91 0.76 0.63
N LEU A 31 5.61 0.59 0.85
CA LEU A 31 5.04 -0.59 1.48
C LEU A 31 5.34 -1.88 0.67
N ASP A 32 5.30 -1.84 -0.67
CA ASP A 32 5.73 -3.00 -1.48
C ASP A 32 7.19 -3.40 -1.21
N LYS A 33 8.06 -2.41 -0.99
CA LYS A 33 9.48 -2.69 -0.67
C LYS A 33 9.60 -3.35 0.70
N ILE A 34 8.82 -2.87 1.67
CA ILE A 34 8.78 -3.44 3.03
C ILE A 34 8.27 -4.88 2.98
N GLU A 35 7.18 -5.14 2.26
CA GLU A 35 6.61 -6.48 2.04
C GLU A 35 7.66 -7.46 1.48
N LYS A 36 8.37 -7.05 0.42
CA LYS A 36 9.44 -7.87 -0.20
C LYS A 36 10.57 -8.15 0.79
N ASN A 37 11.02 -7.13 1.53
CA ASN A 37 12.07 -7.29 2.52
C ASN A 37 11.64 -8.23 3.66
N GLN A 38 10.39 -8.14 4.12
CA GLN A 38 9.84 -9.05 5.12
C GLN A 38 9.79 -10.50 4.60
N LYS A 39 9.40 -10.73 3.34
CA LYS A 39 9.44 -12.06 2.71
C LYS A 39 10.86 -12.63 2.65
N ILE A 40 11.85 -11.81 2.30
CA ILE A 40 13.27 -12.23 2.28
C ILE A 40 13.75 -12.56 3.70
N LEU A 41 13.42 -11.74 4.69
CA LEU A 41 13.78 -12.01 6.09
C LEU A 41 13.14 -13.29 6.61
N ALA A 42 11.86 -13.52 6.32
CA ALA A 42 11.16 -14.75 6.67
C ALA A 42 11.78 -15.97 6.00
N LEU A 43 12.15 -15.86 4.73
CA LEU A 43 12.85 -16.93 4.00
C LEU A 43 14.21 -17.24 4.64
N ASN A 44 15.02 -16.23 4.94
CA ASN A 44 16.31 -16.43 5.58
C ASN A 44 16.16 -17.08 6.96
N ALA A 45 15.16 -16.65 7.74
CA ALA A 45 14.84 -17.27 9.03
C ALA A 45 14.40 -18.74 8.87
N SER A 46 13.63 -19.05 7.83
CA SER A 46 13.21 -20.43 7.51
C SER A 46 14.41 -21.31 7.13
N ILE A 47 15.35 -20.79 6.34
CA ILE A 47 16.58 -21.49 5.95
C ILE A 47 17.44 -21.79 7.20
N GLU A 48 17.65 -20.79 8.07
CA GLU A 48 18.48 -20.99 9.26
C GLU A 48 17.79 -21.90 10.28
N ALA A 49 16.47 -21.85 10.39
CA ALA A 49 15.69 -22.80 11.18
C ALA A 49 15.85 -24.23 10.68
N ALA A 50 15.80 -24.45 9.36
CA ALA A 50 16.06 -25.76 8.77
C ALA A 50 17.49 -26.24 9.02
N ARG A 51 18.47 -25.33 8.94
CA ARG A 51 19.89 -25.61 9.21
C ARG A 51 20.14 -26.01 10.67
N ALA A 52 19.42 -25.42 11.61
CA ALA A 52 19.49 -25.76 13.03
C ALA A 52 18.79 -27.09 13.38
N GLY A 53 18.11 -27.73 12.43
CA GLY A 53 17.44 -29.02 12.61
C GLY A 53 16.40 -28.98 13.73
N GLU A 54 16.49 -29.91 14.69
CA GLU A 54 15.56 -30.00 15.83
C GLU A 54 15.53 -28.72 16.68
N ALA A 55 16.68 -28.05 16.86
CA ALA A 55 16.75 -26.81 17.63
C ALA A 55 16.06 -25.63 16.94
N GLY A 56 15.88 -25.71 15.61
CA GLY A 56 15.26 -24.66 14.80
C GLY A 56 13.75 -24.74 14.68
N LYS A 57 13.09 -25.80 15.19
CA LYS A 57 11.64 -26.02 15.00
C LYS A 57 10.77 -24.85 15.44
N GLY A 58 11.08 -24.23 16.59
CA GLY A 58 10.36 -23.05 17.07
C GLY A 58 10.55 -21.83 16.14
N PHE A 59 11.77 -21.62 15.66
CA PHE A 59 12.09 -20.56 14.71
C PHE A 59 11.43 -20.76 13.34
N ALA A 60 11.26 -22.01 12.89
CA ALA A 60 10.56 -22.32 11.64
C ALA A 60 9.09 -21.89 11.67
N ILE A 61 8.42 -22.05 12.82
CA ILE A 61 7.04 -21.59 13.02
C ILE A 61 6.98 -20.06 12.94
N VAL A 62 7.91 -19.37 13.60
CA VAL A 62 7.99 -17.90 13.56
C VAL A 62 8.23 -17.42 12.13
N ALA A 63 9.18 -18.02 11.40
CA ALA A 63 9.46 -17.67 10.02
C ALA A 63 8.24 -17.83 9.11
N THR A 64 7.48 -18.91 9.31
CA THR A 64 6.22 -19.16 8.57
C THR A 64 5.18 -18.08 8.86
N ASN A 65 4.98 -17.72 10.13
CA ASN A 65 4.03 -16.67 10.53
C ASN A 65 4.43 -15.30 9.97
N VAL A 66 5.72 -14.97 9.97
CA VAL A 66 6.21 -13.70 9.37
C VAL A 66 5.98 -13.69 7.86
N SER A 67 6.19 -14.81 7.18
CA SER A 67 5.91 -14.93 5.73
C SER A 67 4.41 -14.77 5.41
N ALA A 68 3.54 -15.34 6.24
CA ALA A 68 2.09 -15.17 6.12
C ALA A 68 1.69 -13.70 6.32
N LEU A 69 2.17 -13.07 7.40
CA LEU A 69 1.92 -11.66 7.69
C LEU A 69 2.39 -10.73 6.57
N ALA A 70 3.57 -10.99 6.00
CA ALA A 70 4.08 -10.24 4.86
C ALA A 70 3.17 -10.40 3.62
N THR A 71 2.58 -11.57 3.42
CA THR A 71 1.65 -11.82 2.31
C THR A 71 0.33 -11.07 2.52
N ASP A 72 -0.24 -11.11 3.72
CA ASP A 72 -1.46 -10.39 4.07
C ASP A 72 -1.24 -8.87 3.96
N PHE A 73 -0.09 -8.39 4.41
CA PHE A 73 0.31 -6.99 4.23
C PHE A 73 0.34 -6.58 2.75
N GLY A 74 0.92 -7.42 1.88
CA GLY A 74 0.93 -7.20 0.43
C GLY A 74 -0.47 -7.20 -0.20
N ASN A 75 -1.39 -8.03 0.31
CA ASN A 75 -2.80 -8.02 -0.11
C ASN A 75 -3.48 -6.70 0.23
N ASN A 76 -3.39 -6.27 1.50
CA ASN A 76 -3.98 -5.01 1.94
C ASN A 76 -3.39 -3.81 1.20
N ASN A 77 -2.08 -3.82 0.92
CA ASN A 77 -1.45 -2.75 0.15
C ASN A 77 -1.94 -2.68 -1.30
N ARG A 78 -2.30 -3.83 -1.91
CA ARG A 78 -2.94 -3.86 -3.22
C ARG A 78 -4.36 -3.30 -3.18
N GLU A 79 -5.15 -3.67 -2.18
CA GLU A 79 -6.50 -3.11 -2.00
C GLU A 79 -6.46 -1.59 -1.86
N ILE A 80 -5.49 -1.05 -1.10
CA ILE A 80 -5.30 0.41 -0.99
C ILE A 80 -5.03 1.03 -2.38
N LYS A 81 -4.16 0.43 -3.19
CA LYS A 81 -3.86 0.94 -4.54
C LYS A 81 -5.08 0.92 -5.45
N ASP A 82 -5.88 -0.14 -5.37
CA ASP A 82 -7.10 -0.26 -6.16
C ASP A 82 -8.09 0.85 -5.77
N GLU A 83 -8.23 1.17 -4.49
CA GLU A 83 -9.08 2.29 -4.06
C GLU A 83 -8.50 3.66 -4.44
N LEU A 84 -7.18 3.85 -4.42
CA LEU A 84 -6.57 5.07 -4.95
C LEU A 84 -6.81 5.22 -6.45
N GLN A 85 -6.85 4.13 -7.21
CA GLN A 85 -7.20 4.17 -8.63
C GLN A 85 -8.64 4.65 -8.83
N LYS A 86 -9.60 4.08 -8.09
CA LYS A 86 -11.01 4.51 -8.16
C LYS A 86 -11.17 5.99 -7.77
N LEU A 87 -10.44 6.47 -6.76
CA LEU A 87 -10.44 7.89 -6.40
C LEU A 87 -9.91 8.78 -7.53
N ASN A 88 -8.85 8.36 -8.23
CA ASN A 88 -8.36 9.10 -9.40
C ASN A 88 -9.40 9.14 -10.53
N GLU A 89 -10.14 8.05 -10.77
CA GLU A 89 -11.21 8.01 -11.76
C GLU A 89 -12.34 8.99 -11.42
N VAL A 90 -12.71 9.09 -10.14
CA VAL A 90 -13.72 10.07 -9.66
C VAL A 90 -13.23 11.50 -9.86
N ILE A 91 -11.97 11.80 -9.52
CA ILE A 91 -11.39 13.13 -9.74
C ILE A 91 -11.38 13.49 -11.23
N ALA A 92 -10.91 12.58 -12.09
CA ALA A 92 -10.87 12.80 -13.53
C ALA A 92 -12.26 12.98 -14.13
N ALA A 93 -13.29 12.38 -13.55
CA ALA A 93 -14.68 12.60 -13.97
C ALA A 93 -15.18 14.00 -13.58
N ILE A 94 -14.79 14.52 -12.41
CA ILE A 94 -15.14 15.88 -11.96
C ILE A 94 -14.48 16.92 -12.88
N GLU A 95 -13.20 16.76 -13.20
CA GLU A 95 -12.46 17.66 -14.11
C GLU A 95 -12.99 17.66 -15.55
N LYS A 96 -13.64 16.57 -16.00
CA LYS A 96 -14.27 16.47 -17.33
C LYS A 96 -15.69 17.03 -17.39
N CYS A 97 -16.32 17.30 -16.25
CA CYS A 97 -17.67 17.85 -16.17
C CYS A 97 -17.69 19.40 -16.22
N GLU A 98 -16.52 20.05 -16.16
CA GLU A 98 -16.32 21.48 -16.46
C GLU A 98 -16.14 21.71 -17.97
#